data_AF-A0A847H276-F1
#
_entry.id   AF-A0A847H276-F1
#
_cell.length_a   1.000
_cell.length_b   1.000
_cell.length_c   1.000
_cell.angle_alpha   90.00
_cell.angle_beta   90.00
_cell.angle_gamma   90.00
#
_symmetry.space_group_name_H-M   'P 1'
#
loop_
_entity.id
_entity.type
_entity.pdbx_description
1 polymer ?
#
loop_
_entity_poly.entity_id
_entity_poly.type
_entity_poly.pdbx_seq_one_letter_code
_entity_poly.pdbx_strand_id
1 'polypeptide(L)'
;MERFIRPSLFLGAIAGLASGVLLLIPFVAPFVFFLLFILPGIVVIIFMKKSNTIGIISSQDGAFIGALAGFSSLIASSVIYIPGVFIIEQISGLRSNSFTVSHSFSLIGYNILAISMLVFFTAGLSALINAFSGLVTAYIYERIDKKTLNFEDQLDLEKVDQIIE
;
A
#
# COMPACT_ATOMS: atom_id res chain seq x y z
N MET A 1 2.48 -17.47 5.94
CA MET A 1 2.42 -16.65 4.71
C MET A 1 1.04 -16.64 4.06
N GLU A 2 0.40 -17.78 3.77
CA GLU A 2 -0.90 -17.81 3.05
C GLU A 2 -2.02 -17.00 3.71
N ARG A 3 -2.08 -16.99 5.06
CA ARG A 3 -3.06 -16.20 5.83
C ARG A 3 -3.03 -14.70 5.53
N PHE A 4 -1.91 -14.18 5.02
CA PHE A 4 -1.71 -12.75 4.75
C PHE A 4 -2.05 -12.36 3.32
N ILE A 5 -2.09 -13.31 2.39
CA ILE A 5 -2.19 -13.01 0.96
C ILE A 5 -3.51 -12.29 0.64
N ARG A 6 -4.63 -12.93 0.98
CA ARG A 6 -5.97 -12.39 0.68
C ARG A 6 -6.23 -11.02 1.32
N PRO A 7 -6.01 -10.80 2.63
CA PRO A 7 -6.29 -9.51 3.24
C PRO A 7 -5.36 -8.41 2.71
N SER A 8 -4.07 -8.70 2.46
CA SER A 8 -3.14 -7.71 1.93
C SER A 8 -3.53 -7.24 0.53
N LEU A 9 -3.90 -8.18 -0.34
CA LEU A 9 -4.38 -7.88 -1.69
C LEU A 9 -5.70 -7.12 -1.67
N PHE A 10 -6.64 -7.52 -0.82
CA PHE A 10 -7.97 -6.88 -0.76
C PHE A 10 -7.89 -5.45 -0.21
N LEU A 11 -7.18 -5.25 0.91
CA LEU A 11 -7.02 -3.93 1.50
C LEU A 11 -6.16 -3.01 0.63
N GLY A 12 -5.09 -3.55 0.02
CA GLY A 12 -4.29 -2.83 -0.96
C GLY A 12 -5.11 -2.39 -2.18
N ALA A 13 -5.94 -3.27 -2.74
CA ALA A 13 -6.84 -2.92 -3.83
C ALA A 13 -7.83 -1.82 -3.45
N ILE A 14 -8.43 -1.86 -2.26
CA ILE A 14 -9.34 -0.80 -1.78
C ILE A 14 -8.61 0.55 -1.70
N ALA A 15 -7.41 0.56 -1.10
CA ALA A 15 -6.58 1.76 -1.03
C ALA A 15 -6.24 2.28 -2.44
N GLY A 16 -5.90 1.36 -3.35
CA GLY A 16 -5.63 1.66 -4.75
C GLY A 16 -6.81 2.28 -5.49
N LEU A 17 -8.02 1.74 -5.35
CA LEU A 17 -9.21 2.30 -5.98
C LEU A 17 -9.47 3.73 -5.50
N ALA A 18 -9.36 3.98 -4.19
CA ALA A 18 -9.52 5.32 -3.62
C ALA A 18 -8.44 6.28 -4.16
N SER A 19 -7.18 5.85 -4.19
CA SER A 19 -6.09 6.64 -4.77
C SER A 19 -6.29 6.89 -6.26
N GLY A 20 -6.82 5.92 -7.02
CA GLY A 20 -7.10 6.04 -8.44
C GLY A 20 -8.09 7.16 -8.76
N VAL A 21 -9.11 7.34 -7.92
CA VAL A 21 -10.03 8.49 -8.02
C VAL A 21 -9.31 9.79 -7.72
N LEU A 22 -8.49 9.83 -6.66
CA LEU A 22 -7.76 11.04 -6.28
C LEU A 22 -6.70 11.45 -7.31
N LEU A 23 -6.11 10.49 -8.04
CA LEU A 23 -5.18 10.76 -9.13
C LEU A 23 -5.82 11.49 -10.31
N LEU A 24 -7.14 11.48 -10.45
CA LEU A 24 -7.83 12.24 -11.50
C LEU A 24 -7.77 13.76 -11.26
N ILE A 25 -7.34 14.20 -10.07
CA ILE A 25 -7.23 15.63 -9.70
C ILE A 25 -5.79 16.12 -9.97
N PRO A 26 -5.54 16.98 -10.98
CA PRO A 26 -4.19 17.29 -11.47
C PRO A 26 -3.18 17.78 -10.43
N PHE A 27 -3.59 18.67 -9.51
CA PHE A 27 -2.70 19.22 -8.48
C PHE A 27 -2.44 18.27 -7.30
N VAL A 28 -3.31 17.27 -7.13
CA VAL A 28 -3.23 16.29 -6.04
C VAL A 28 -2.53 15.00 -6.52
N ALA A 29 -2.60 14.72 -7.82
CA ALA A 29 -2.11 13.49 -8.41
C ALA A 29 -0.63 13.18 -8.14
N PRO A 30 0.33 14.12 -8.27
CA PRO A 30 1.73 13.81 -8.00
C PRO A 30 1.98 13.37 -6.55
N PHE A 31 1.30 14.01 -5.59
CA PHE A 31 1.40 13.66 -4.18
C PHE A 31 0.77 12.30 -3.90
N VAL A 32 -0.43 12.03 -4.43
CA VAL A 32 -1.10 10.73 -4.25
C VAL A 32 -0.29 9.61 -4.90
N PHE A 33 0.28 9.85 -6.07
CA PHE A 33 1.15 8.89 -6.75
C PHE A 33 2.37 8.57 -5.89
N PHE A 34 3.04 9.58 -5.33
CA PHE A 34 4.16 9.35 -4.41
C PHE A 34 3.73 8.55 -3.17
N LEU A 35 2.59 8.90 -2.56
CA LEU A 35 2.07 8.20 -1.38
C LEU A 35 1.71 6.73 -1.67
N LEU A 36 1.26 6.40 -2.89
CA LEU A 36 0.99 5.02 -3.29
C LEU A 36 2.22 4.10 -3.22
N PHE A 37 3.44 4.64 -3.35
CA PHE A 37 4.66 3.83 -3.24
C PHE A 37 5.06 3.53 -1.79
N ILE A 38 4.50 4.22 -0.80
CA ILE A 38 4.97 4.14 0.59
C ILE A 38 3.85 3.72 1.55
N LEU A 39 2.69 4.37 1.47
CA LEU A 39 1.65 4.23 2.48
C LEU A 39 0.86 2.93 2.45
N PRO A 40 0.53 2.30 1.30
CA PRO A 40 -0.29 1.09 1.29
C PRO A 40 0.22 0.00 2.23
N GLY A 41 1.52 -0.29 2.23
CA GLY A 41 2.11 -1.29 3.12
C GLY A 41 1.95 -0.94 4.60
N ILE A 42 2.22 0.31 4.97
CA ILE A 42 2.04 0.80 6.35
C ILE A 42 0.58 0.66 6.78
N VAL A 43 -0.34 1.21 5.99
CA VAL A 43 -1.76 1.29 6.30
C VAL A 43 -2.36 -0.10 6.46
N VAL A 44 -2.03 -1.04 5.56
CA VAL A 44 -2.51 -2.42 5.63
C VAL A 44 -2.04 -3.12 6.90
N ILE A 45 -0.75 -2.99 7.26
CA ILE A 45 -0.21 -3.62 8.48
C ILE A 45 -0.89 -3.04 9.73
N ILE A 46 -0.99 -1.70 9.82
CA ILE A 46 -1.68 -1.04 10.95
C ILE A 46 -3.12 -1.52 11.06
N PHE A 47 -3.83 -1.58 9.93
CA PHE A 47 -5.23 -2.00 9.90
C PHE A 47 -5.38 -3.46 10.37
N MET A 48 -4.56 -4.37 9.84
CA MET A 48 -4.62 -5.79 10.19
C MET A 48 -4.19 -6.07 11.64
N LYS A 49 -3.25 -5.28 12.17
CA LYS A 49 -2.87 -5.33 13.60
C LYS A 49 -4.01 -4.84 14.48
N LYS A 50 -4.67 -3.74 14.10
CA LYS A 50 -5.82 -3.18 14.83
C LYS A 50 -7.03 -4.11 14.84
N SER A 51 -7.26 -4.87 13.76
CA SER A 51 -8.34 -5.84 13.68
C SER A 51 -8.04 -7.18 14.36
N ASN A 52 -6.94 -7.27 15.15
CA ASN A 52 -6.46 -8.50 15.79
C ASN A 52 -6.34 -9.70 14.83
N THR A 53 -6.22 -9.42 13.53
CA THR A 53 -6.13 -10.45 12.49
C THR A 53 -4.71 -11.00 12.39
N ILE A 54 -3.75 -10.31 12.99
CA ILE A 54 -2.36 -10.74 13.07
C ILE A 54 -1.86 -10.60 14.50
N GLY A 55 -1.29 -11.68 15.03
CA GLY A 55 -0.55 -11.68 16.29
C GLY A 55 0.79 -10.97 16.14
N ILE A 56 1.86 -11.57 16.67
CA ILE A 56 3.21 -11.06 16.49
C ILE A 56 3.60 -11.24 15.01
N ILE A 57 3.93 -10.14 14.35
CA ILE A 57 4.39 -10.12 12.96
C ILE A 57 5.91 -10.09 12.94
N SER A 58 6.51 -10.95 12.11
CA SER A 58 7.94 -10.85 11.82
C SER A 58 8.19 -9.75 10.79
N SER A 59 9.41 -9.23 10.78
CA SER A 59 9.86 -8.28 9.75
C SER A 59 9.73 -8.84 8.32
N GLN A 60 9.88 -10.16 8.12
CA GLN A 60 9.69 -10.82 6.83
C GLN A 60 8.22 -10.84 6.41
N ASP A 61 7.30 -11.10 7.35
CA ASP A 61 5.87 -11.03 7.09
C ASP A 61 5.44 -9.61 6.71
N GLY A 62 6.01 -8.60 7.39
CA GLY A 62 5.80 -7.18 7.06
C GLY A 62 6.22 -6.82 5.64
N ALA A 63 7.40 -7.28 5.20
CA ALA A 63 7.87 -7.09 3.83
C ALA A 63 6.91 -7.71 2.82
N PHE A 64 6.45 -8.93 3.09
CA PHE A 64 5.53 -9.65 2.20
C PHE A 64 4.15 -8.98 2.10
N ILE A 65 3.57 -8.59 3.24
CA ILE A 65 2.30 -7.85 3.31
C ILE A 65 2.43 -6.52 2.56
N GLY A 66 3.52 -5.78 2.81
CA GLY A 66 3.82 -4.52 2.14
C GLY A 66 3.91 -4.66 0.62
N ALA A 67 4.64 -5.66 0.14
CA ALA A 67 4.77 -5.93 -1.30
C ALA A 67 3.42 -6.18 -1.98
N LEU A 68 2.59 -7.05 -1.39
CA LEU A 68 1.27 -7.38 -1.93
C LEU A 68 0.32 -6.18 -1.90
N ALA A 69 0.34 -5.41 -0.81
CA ALA A 69 -0.47 -4.20 -0.68
C ALA A 69 -0.08 -3.16 -1.72
N GLY A 70 1.21 -2.87 -1.88
CA GLY A 70 1.72 -1.88 -2.84
C GLY A 70 1.52 -2.29 -4.31
N PHE A 71 1.66 -3.58 -4.61
CA PHE A 71 1.36 -4.12 -5.94
C PHE A 71 -0.12 -3.96 -6.27
N SER A 72 -1.00 -4.50 -5.41
CA SER A 72 -2.44 -4.49 -5.64
C SER A 72 -3.02 -3.07 -5.64
N SER A 73 -2.49 -2.15 -4.83
CA SER A 73 -2.92 -0.76 -4.82
C SER A 73 -2.61 -0.06 -6.14
N LEU A 74 -1.43 -0.28 -6.72
CA LEU A 74 -1.09 0.36 -7.98
C LEU A 74 -1.90 -0.22 -9.16
N ILE A 75 -2.08 -1.55 -9.19
CA ILE A 75 -2.94 -2.20 -10.19
C ILE A 75 -4.36 -1.66 -10.09
N ALA A 76 -4.96 -1.65 -8.90
CA ALA A 76 -6.32 -1.16 -8.71
C ALA A 76 -6.46 0.34 -9.03
N SER A 77 -5.46 1.14 -8.67
CA SER A 77 -5.41 2.56 -9.02
C SER A 77 -5.38 2.76 -10.53
N SER A 78 -4.63 1.94 -11.27
CA SER A 78 -4.51 2.05 -12.74
C SER A 78 -5.84 1.79 -13.46
N VAL A 79 -6.65 0.85 -12.94
CA VAL A 79 -7.97 0.48 -13.48
C VAL A 79 -8.96 1.63 -13.38
N ILE A 80 -8.80 2.54 -12.41
CA ILE A 80 -9.64 3.75 -12.28
C ILE A 80 -9.02 4.91 -13.03
N TYR A 81 -7.73 5.17 -12.79
CA TYR A 81 -7.05 6.36 -13.28
C TYR A 81 -6.97 6.40 -14.81
N ILE A 82 -6.54 5.32 -15.46
CA ILE A 82 -6.30 5.31 -16.91
C ILE A 82 -7.61 5.52 -17.69
N PRO A 83 -8.70 4.76 -17.44
CA PRO A 83 -9.98 5.02 -18.09
C PRO A 83 -10.58 6.38 -17.70
N GLY A 84 -10.42 6.79 -16.45
CA GLY A 84 -10.95 8.07 -15.96
C GLY A 84 -10.34 9.27 -16.69
N VAL A 85 -9.02 9.28 -16.87
CA VAL A 85 -8.31 10.31 -17.64
C VAL A 85 -8.82 10.33 -19.09
N PHE A 86 -8.97 9.17 -19.72
CA PHE A 86 -9.49 9.07 -21.09
C PHE A 86 -10.90 9.66 -21.22
N ILE A 87 -11.81 9.35 -20.29
CA ILE A 87 -13.18 9.87 -20.31
C ILE A 87 -13.20 11.39 -20.11
N ILE A 88 -12.42 11.91 -19.15
CA ILE A 88 -12.35 13.36 -18.86
C ILE A 88 -11.86 14.12 -20.10
N GLU A 89 -10.86 13.60 -20.81
CA GLU A 89 -10.35 14.20 -22.05
C GLU A 89 -11.40 14.23 -23.17
N GLN A 90 -12.15 13.15 -23.34
CA GLN A 90 -13.23 13.10 -24.35
C GLN A 90 -14.35 14.09 -24.05
N ILE A 91 -14.75 14.23 -22.79
CA ILE A 91 -15.86 15.10 -22.38
C ILE A 91 -15.45 16.58 -22.41
N SER A 92 -14.26 16.88 -21.89
CA SER A 92 -13.87 18.27 -21.64
C SER A 92 -13.57 19.05 -22.92
N GLY A 93 -13.35 18.39 -24.07
CA GLY A 93 -13.01 19.02 -25.36
C GLY A 93 -11.72 19.87 -25.33
N LEU A 94 -11.17 20.06 -24.15
CA LEU A 94 -9.92 20.69 -23.82
C LEU A 94 -8.84 19.73 -24.27
N ARG A 95 -8.50 19.85 -25.55
CA ARG A 95 -7.14 19.64 -26.04
C ARG A 95 -6.25 20.66 -25.34
N SER A 96 -6.10 20.52 -24.02
CA SER A 96 -5.46 21.50 -23.18
C SER A 96 -4.00 21.51 -23.58
N ASN A 97 -3.52 22.65 -24.08
CA ASN A 97 -2.10 23.05 -24.15
C ASN A 97 -1.42 23.07 -22.75
N SER A 98 -2.05 22.47 -21.75
CA SER A 98 -1.54 22.28 -20.41
C SER A 98 -0.78 20.96 -20.39
N PHE A 99 0.37 20.98 -19.73
CA PHE A 99 1.25 19.86 -19.42
C PHE A 99 0.53 18.83 -18.52
N THR A 100 -0.56 18.24 -19.00
CA THR A 100 -1.32 17.20 -18.34
C THR A 100 -0.79 15.84 -18.79
N VAL A 101 -0.85 14.85 -17.90
CA VAL A 101 -0.36 13.47 -18.13
C VAL A 101 -0.97 12.84 -19.40
N SER A 102 -2.14 13.34 -19.81
CA SER A 102 -2.77 13.26 -21.15
C SER A 102 -1.81 13.37 -22.33
N HIS A 103 -0.93 14.39 -22.31
CA HIS A 103 0.03 14.64 -23.37
C HIS A 103 1.15 13.59 -23.37
N SER A 104 1.53 13.07 -22.20
CA SER A 104 2.49 11.97 -22.09
C SER A 104 1.93 10.66 -22.65
N PHE A 105 0.65 10.35 -22.43
CA PHE A 105 -0.01 9.20 -23.08
C PHE A 105 -0.23 9.43 -24.58
N SER A 106 -0.54 10.65 -25.00
CA SER A 106 -0.62 11.03 -26.41
C SER A 106 0.74 10.95 -27.13
N LEU A 107 1.86 11.21 -26.44
CA LEU A 107 3.22 11.16 -26.98
C LEU A 107 3.75 9.73 -27.16
N ILE A 108 3.37 8.80 -26.27
CA ILE A 108 3.73 7.38 -26.35
C ILE A 108 2.92 6.66 -27.44
N GLY A 109 1.86 7.28 -27.93
CA GLY A 109 0.79 6.63 -28.67
C GLY A 109 -0.04 5.77 -27.71
N TYR A 110 -1.34 5.65 -27.96
CA TYR A 110 -2.26 4.80 -27.19
C TYR A 110 -1.98 3.29 -27.40
N ASN A 111 -0.72 2.88 -27.32
CA ASN A 111 -0.32 1.50 -27.45
C ASN A 111 -0.63 0.80 -26.13
N ILE A 112 -1.76 0.10 -26.09
CA ILE A 112 -2.24 -0.67 -24.94
C ILE A 112 -1.13 -1.54 -24.32
N LEU A 113 -0.25 -2.11 -25.14
CA LEU A 113 0.88 -2.92 -24.68
C LEU A 113 1.88 -2.11 -23.87
N ALA A 114 2.26 -0.93 -24.35
CA ALA A 114 3.21 -0.05 -23.65
C ALA A 114 2.63 0.44 -22.31
N ILE A 115 1.34 0.79 -22.30
CA ILE A 115 0.62 1.19 -21.08
C ILE A 115 0.58 0.05 -20.07
N SER A 116 0.21 -1.16 -20.51
CA SER A 116 0.19 -2.33 -19.63
C SER A 116 1.59 -2.63 -19.08
N MET A 117 2.64 -2.61 -19.91
CA MET A 117 4.01 -2.81 -19.46
C MET A 117 4.45 -1.77 -18.42
N LEU A 118 4.11 -0.50 -18.64
CA LEU A 118 4.42 0.58 -17.70
C LEU A 118 3.69 0.36 -16.36
N VAL A 119 2.41 -0.02 -16.40
CA VAL A 119 1.62 -0.31 -15.18
C VAL A 119 2.24 -1.49 -14.42
N PHE A 120 2.58 -2.59 -15.10
CA PHE A 120 3.20 -3.74 -14.43
C PHE A 120 4.58 -3.40 -13.85
N PHE A 121 5.41 -2.65 -14.58
CA PHE A 121 6.73 -2.24 -14.11
C PHE A 121 6.62 -1.32 -12.88
N THR A 122 5.76 -0.31 -12.95
CA THR A 122 5.52 0.60 -11.83
C THR A 122 4.88 -0.12 -10.65
N ALA A 123 4.00 -1.10 -10.88
CA ALA A 123 3.39 -1.91 -9.82
C ALA A 123 4.44 -2.77 -9.11
N GLY A 124 5.39 -3.33 -9.86
CA GLY A 124 6.56 -4.03 -9.28
C GLY A 124 7.43 -3.10 -8.44
N LEU A 125 7.69 -1.88 -8.91
CA LEU A 125 8.45 -0.89 -8.15
C LEU A 125 7.69 -0.44 -6.89
N SER A 126 6.38 -0.25 -6.98
CA SER A 126 5.50 0.03 -5.84
C SER A 126 5.52 -1.10 -4.82
N ALA A 127 5.49 -2.35 -5.28
CA ALA A 127 5.63 -3.53 -4.43
C ALA A 127 6.96 -3.49 -3.67
N LEU A 128 8.07 -3.16 -4.36
CA LEU A 128 9.39 -3.10 -3.74
C LEU A 128 9.47 -2.03 -2.64
N ILE A 129 9.04 -0.79 -2.92
CA ILE A 129 9.10 0.30 -1.93
C ILE A 129 8.16 0.02 -0.76
N ASN A 130 6.94 -0.47 -1.03
CA ASN A 130 6.02 -0.85 0.03
C ASN A 130 6.50 -2.07 0.82
N ALA A 131 7.31 -2.97 0.25
CA ALA A 131 7.94 -4.06 1.00
C ALA A 131 8.91 -3.51 2.05
N PHE A 132 9.75 -2.55 1.69
CA PHE A 132 10.63 -1.88 2.65
C PHE A 132 9.82 -1.15 3.73
N SER A 133 8.79 -0.43 3.31
CA SER A 133 7.94 0.29 4.26
C SER A 133 7.23 -0.66 5.23
N GLY A 134 6.67 -1.76 4.72
CA GLY A 134 6.02 -2.78 5.52
C GLY A 134 6.97 -3.53 6.45
N LEU A 135 8.20 -3.79 6.01
CA LEU A 135 9.26 -4.36 6.86
C LEU A 135 9.54 -3.45 8.06
N VAL A 136 9.72 -2.15 7.83
CA VAL A 136 9.99 -1.18 8.89
C VAL A 136 8.81 -1.10 9.87
N THR A 137 7.58 -1.05 9.36
CA THR A 137 6.39 -1.04 10.21
C THR A 137 6.27 -2.31 11.05
N ALA A 138 6.46 -3.49 10.45
CA ALA A 138 6.42 -4.75 11.18
C ALA A 138 7.55 -4.86 12.21
N TYR A 139 8.76 -4.38 11.89
CA TYR A 139 9.87 -4.35 12.83
C TYR A 139 9.54 -3.51 14.09
N ILE A 140 8.92 -2.34 13.89
CA ILE A 140 8.47 -1.49 15.00
C ILE A 140 7.45 -2.24 15.87
N TYR A 141 6.44 -2.87 15.25
CA TYR A 141 5.44 -3.65 15.98
C TYR A 141 6.04 -4.86 16.69
N GLU A 142 6.94 -5.59 16.05
CA GLU A 142 7.63 -6.74 16.63
C GLU A 142 8.40 -6.34 17.91
N ARG A 143 9.03 -5.16 17.91
CA ARG A 143 9.73 -4.62 19.08
C ARG A 143 8.77 -4.19 20.19
N ILE A 144 7.64 -3.58 19.84
CA ILE A 144 6.61 -3.18 20.82
C ILE A 144 6.02 -4.43 21.48
N ASP A 145 5.60 -5.41 20.70
CA ASP A 145 4.97 -6.65 21.20
C ASP A 145 5.92 -7.42 22.14
N LYS A 146 7.19 -7.61 21.72
CA LYS A 146 8.20 -8.30 22.55
C LYS A 146 8.46 -7.60 23.87
N LYS A 147 8.45 -6.25 23.86
CA LYS A 147 8.64 -5.47 25.07
C LYS A 147 7.45 -5.64 26.01
N THR A 148 6.21 -5.59 25.50
CA THR A 148 5.00 -5.80 26.30
C THR A 148 4.96 -7.19 26.94
N LEU A 149 5.26 -8.24 26.17
CA LEU A 149 5.28 -9.63 26.68
C LEU A 149 6.28 -9.80 27.83
N ASN A 150 7.50 -9.30 27.68
CA ASN A 150 8.51 -9.40 28.73
C ASN A 150 8.09 -8.69 30.03
N PHE A 151 7.29 -7.61 29.96
CA PHE A 151 6.79 -6.94 31.16
C PHE A 151 5.69 -7.73 31.86
N GLU A 152 4.77 -8.31 31.10
CA GLU A 152 3.70 -9.16 31.65
C GLU A 152 4.29 -10.39 32.34
N ASP A 153 5.26 -11.05 31.71
CA ASP A 153 5.96 -12.21 32.29
C ASP A 153 6.68 -11.85 33.61
N GLN A 154 7.31 -10.67 33.70
CA GLN A 154 7.96 -10.20 34.94
C GLN A 154 6.96 -9.90 36.06
N LEU A 155 5.83 -9.26 35.73
CA LEU A 155 4.76 -8.97 36.68
C LEU A 155 4.13 -10.23 37.27
N ASP A 156 3.98 -11.27 36.45
CA ASP A 156 3.40 -12.53 36.90
C ASP A 156 4.37 -13.33 37.79
N LEU A 157 5.68 -13.29 37.52
CA LEU A 157 6.69 -13.86 38.41
C LEU A 157 6.72 -13.17 39.78
N GLU A 158 6.67 -11.83 39.82
CA GLU A 158 6.67 -11.06 41.07
C GLU A 158 5.44 -11.36 41.95
N LYS A 159 4.26 -11.53 41.35
CA LYS A 159 3.04 -11.92 42.08
C LYS A 159 3.14 -13.33 42.67
N VAL A 160 3.80 -14.26 41.97
CA VAL A 160 3.98 -15.64 42.47
C VAL A 160 4.90 -15.63 43.70
N ASP A 161 5.98 -14.86 43.68
CA ASP A 161 6.88 -14.74 44.83
C ASP A 161 6.17 -14.17 46.07
N GLN A 162 5.26 -13.21 45.90
CA GLN A 162 4.46 -12.64 47.00
C GLN A 162 3.41 -13.61 47.61
N ILE A 163 3.08 -14.71 46.93
CA ILE A 163 2.12 -15.71 47.43
C ILE A 163 2.84 -16.82 48.22
N ILE A 164 4.16 -16.98 48.03
CA ILE A 164 4.96 -18.05 48.61
C ILE A 164 5.66 -17.59 49.92
N GLU A 165 5.72 -16.28 50.21
CA GLU A 165 6.04 -15.71 51.54
C GLU A 165 4.84 -15.66 52.49
#